data_AF-A0A3G8H9A3-F1
#
_entry.id   AF-A0A3G8H9A3-F1
#
_cell.length_a   1.000
_cell.length_b   1.000
_cell.length_c   1.000
_cell.angle_alpha   90.00
_cell.angle_beta   90.00
_cell.angle_gamma   90.00
#
_symmetry.space_group_name_H-M   'P 1'
#
loop_
_entity.id
_entity.type
_entity.pdbx_description
1 polymer ?
#
loop_
_entity_poly.entity_id
_entity_poly.type
_entity_poly.pdbx_seq_one_letter_code
_entity_poly.pdbx_strand_id
1 'polypeptide(L)'
;MKANECTVTLGDGLATIKRRGTRGTSVAKILGTVEADGIEVFCLDRLVHGIFETEMDGWQVSGAVTTLLARAAGPFPAKSERN
;
A
#
# COMPACT_ATOMS: atom_id res chain seq x y z
N MET A 1 -5.54 23.83 -2.63
CA MET A 1 -5.65 22.61 -1.80
C MET A 1 -4.48 22.67 -0.82
N LYS A 2 -4.70 22.86 0.48
CA LYS A 2 -3.57 22.94 1.43
C LYS A 2 -2.81 21.62 1.36
N ALA A 3 -1.50 21.68 1.11
CA ALA A 3 -0.63 20.51 1.21
C ALA A 3 -0.95 19.82 2.55
N ASN A 4 -1.44 18.58 2.48
CA ASN A 4 -1.80 17.80 3.66
C ASN A 4 -0.49 17.40 4.35
N GLU A 5 0.02 18.32 5.17
CA GLU A 5 1.20 18.10 6.00
C GLU A 5 1.01 16.80 6.77
N CYS A 6 1.85 15.83 6.46
CA CYS A 6 1.80 14.49 7.01
C CYS A 6 3.22 13.98 7.22
N THR A 7 3.35 12.98 8.07
CA THR A 7 4.62 12.32 8.36
C THR A 7 4.50 10.86 7.97
N VAL A 8 5.46 10.38 7.20
CA VAL A 8 5.59 8.98 6.79
C VAL A 8 6.68 8.32 7.62
N THR A 9 6.39 7.14 8.19
CA THR A 9 7.38 6.36 8.94
C THR A 9 7.30 4.90 8.53
N LEU A 10 8.44 4.32 8.14
CA LEU A 10 8.60 2.93 7.75
C LEU A 10 9.28 2.14 8.87
N GLY A 11 8.78 0.94 9.18
CA GLY A 11 9.37 0.07 10.20
C GLY A 11 8.61 -1.24 10.34
N ASP A 12 9.32 -2.32 10.69
CA ASP A 12 8.75 -3.66 10.94
C ASP A 12 7.82 -4.18 9.82
N GLY A 13 8.14 -3.86 8.56
CA GLY A 13 7.31 -4.22 7.41
C GLY A 13 5.98 -3.45 7.31
N LEU A 14 5.87 -2.30 7.99
CA LEU A 14 4.73 -1.41 7.97
C LEU A 14 5.12 -0.01 7.50
N ALA A 15 4.19 0.65 6.82
CA ALA A 15 4.21 2.08 6.55
C ALA A 15 3.11 2.75 7.36
N THR A 16 3.49 3.75 8.15
CA THR A 16 2.57 4.55 8.96
C THR A 16 2.55 5.98 8.44
N ILE A 17 1.35 6.54 8.35
CA ILE A 17 1.12 7.88 7.83
C ILE A 17 0.30 8.63 8.87
N LYS A 18 0.91 9.66 9.46
CA LYS A 18 0.24 10.57 10.37
C LYS A 18 -0.06 11.89 9.66
N ARG A 19 -1.34 12.20 9.44
CA ARG A 19 -1.75 13.51 8.91
C ARG A 19 -1.90 14.52 10.05
N ARG A 20 -1.42 15.74 9.83
CA ARG A 20 -1.61 16.85 10.79
C ARG A 20 -3.09 17.19 10.88
N GLY A 21 -3.58 17.39 12.10
CA GLY A 21 -4.98 17.76 12.36
C GLY A 21 -5.98 16.59 12.34
N THR A 22 -5.56 15.37 12.00
CA THR A 22 -6.41 14.17 12.16
C THR A 22 -6.07 13.45 13.47
N ARG A 23 -7.06 12.78 14.08
CA ARG A 23 -6.81 11.91 15.24
C ARG A 23 -6.20 10.56 14.84
N GLY A 24 -6.61 10.01 13.69
CA GLY A 24 -6.14 8.72 13.20
C GLY A 24 -4.73 8.74 12.59
N THR A 25 -4.17 7.54 12.47
CA THR A 25 -2.94 7.22 11.72
C THR A 25 -3.30 6.15 10.71
N SER A 26 -2.97 6.34 9.45
CA SER A 26 -3.14 5.29 8.43
C SER A 26 -1.95 4.34 8.54
N VAL A 27 -2.22 3.04 8.54
CA VAL A 27 -1.19 2.00 8.61
C VAL A 27 -1.40 1.04 7.46
N ALA A 28 -0.34 0.75 6.73
CA ALA A 28 -0.34 -0.21 5.63
C ALA A 28 0.81 -1.19 5.79
N LYS A 29 0.61 -2.43 5.34
CA LYS A 29 1.67 -3.44 5.30
C LYS A 29 2.50 -3.25 4.05
N ILE A 30 3.82 -3.30 4.20
CA ILE A 30 4.78 -3.35 3.10
C ILE A 30 4.78 -4.79 2.57
N LEU A 31 4.42 -4.94 1.30
CA LEU A 31 4.40 -6.22 0.59
C LEU A 31 5.77 -6.55 -0.02
N GLY A 32 6.54 -5.51 -0.33
CA GLY A 32 7.85 -5.61 -0.93
C GLY A 32 8.36 -4.25 -1.37
N THR A 33 9.60 -4.25 -1.85
CA THR A 33 10.30 -3.07 -2.35
C THR A 33 10.77 -3.33 -3.77
N VAL A 34 10.65 -2.33 -4.64
CA VAL A 34 11.12 -2.37 -6.03
C VAL A 34 12.02 -1.17 -6.25
N GLU A 35 13.16 -1.36 -6.92
CA GLU A 35 13.97 -0.26 -7.42
C GLU A 35 13.59 0.00 -8.88
N ALA A 36 13.18 1.24 -9.19
CA ALA A 36 12.83 1.66 -10.54
C ALA A 36 13.43 3.05 -10.79
N ASP A 37 14.20 3.20 -11.88
CA ASP A 37 14.82 4.47 -12.27
C ASP A 37 15.67 5.13 -11.15
N GLY A 38 16.31 4.31 -10.30
CA GLY A 38 17.11 4.79 -9.16
C GLY A 38 16.27 5.25 -7.96
N ILE A 39 14.98 4.93 -7.94
CA ILE A 39 14.04 5.25 -6.87
C ILE A 39 13.58 3.97 -6.18
N GLU A 40 13.65 3.96 -4.86
CA GLU A 40 13.11 2.88 -4.04
C GLU A 40 11.61 3.05 -3.85
N VAL A 41 10.83 2.05 -4.28
CA VAL A 41 9.37 2.06 -4.28
C VAL A 41 8.85 0.98 -3.34
N PHE A 42 8.06 1.38 -2.35
CA PHE A 42 7.43 0.46 -1.40
C PHE A 42 6.00 0.12 -1.84
N CYS A 43 5.74 -1.17 -2.09
CA CYS A 43 4.41 -1.64 -2.43
C CYS A 43 3.60 -1.89 -1.15
N LEU A 44 2.44 -1.26 -1.03
CA LEU A 44 1.61 -1.30 0.17
C LEU A 44 0.34 -2.15 -0.03
N ASP A 45 -0.18 -2.72 1.05
CA ASP A 45 -1.40 -3.54 1.03
C ASP A 45 -2.71 -2.76 0.83
N ARG A 46 -2.65 -1.42 0.91
CA ARG A 46 -3.81 -0.55 0.77
C ARG A 46 -3.42 0.86 0.36
N LEU A 47 -4.40 1.59 -0.14
CA LEU A 47 -4.30 3.02 -0.42
C LEU A 47 -4.21 3.82 0.90
N VAL A 48 -3.15 4.62 1.04
CA VAL A 48 -2.94 5.51 2.19
C VAL A 48 -3.08 6.99 1.84
N HIS A 49 -3.11 7.31 0.54
CA HIS A 49 -3.24 8.65 -0.01
C HIS A 49 -4.64 8.89 -0.60
N GLY A 50 -5.05 10.15 -0.71
CA GLY A 50 -6.29 10.53 -1.40
C GLY A 50 -6.20 10.33 -2.92
N ILE A 51 -7.35 10.19 -3.59
CA ILE A 51 -7.44 9.95 -5.05
C ILE A 51 -6.69 10.99 -5.90
N PHE A 52 -6.56 12.22 -5.39
CA PHE A 52 -5.88 13.33 -6.07
C PHE A 52 -4.54 13.70 -5.41
N GLU A 53 -4.10 12.97 -4.39
CA GLU A 53 -2.79 13.18 -3.76
C GLU A 53 -1.71 12.45 -4.56
N THR A 54 -0.71 13.17 -5.02
CA THR A 54 0.45 12.66 -5.77
C THR A 54 1.74 12.73 -4.97
N GLU A 55 1.75 13.46 -3.85
CA GLU A 55 2.91 13.62 -2.97
C GLU A 55 2.50 13.71 -1.49
N MET A 56 3.30 13.10 -0.61
CA MET A 56 3.11 13.08 0.85
C MET A 56 4.47 13.08 1.56
N ASP A 57 4.74 14.07 2.41
CA ASP A 57 6.00 14.16 3.17
C ASP A 57 7.26 14.08 2.27
N GLY A 58 7.19 14.64 1.06
CA GLY A 58 8.25 14.56 0.05
C GLY A 58 8.33 13.23 -0.72
N TRP A 59 7.49 12.25 -0.40
CA TRP A 59 7.39 10.98 -1.12
C TRP A 59 6.42 11.10 -2.29
N GLN A 60 6.83 10.65 -3.47
CA GLN A 60 5.91 10.45 -4.59
C GLN A 60 5.01 9.25 -4.29
N VAL A 61 3.70 9.43 -4.40
CA VAL A 61 2.72 8.38 -4.10
C VAL A 61 1.90 8.04 -5.34
N SER A 62 1.65 6.76 -5.55
CA SER A 62 0.81 6.25 -6.62
C SER A 62 -0.07 5.11 -6.11
N GLY A 63 -1.26 4.97 -6.69
CA GLY A 63 -2.27 4.03 -6.19
C GLY A 63 -1.90 2.58 -6.48
N ALA A 64 -1.61 1.81 -5.43
CA ALA A 64 -1.51 0.36 -5.50
C ALA A 64 -2.63 -0.28 -4.66
N VAL A 65 -3.54 -0.99 -5.32
CA VAL A 65 -4.52 -1.90 -4.69
C VAL A 65 -3.94 -3.30 -4.79
N THR A 66 -3.57 -3.93 -3.67
CA THR A 66 -3.22 -5.36 -3.70
C THR A 66 -4.45 -6.20 -3.37
N THR A 67 -4.66 -7.26 -4.14
CA THR A 67 -5.63 -8.31 -3.86
C THR A 67 -4.87 -9.62 -3.71
N LEU A 68 -4.91 -10.21 -2.52
CA LEU A 68 -4.23 -11.48 -2.23
C LEU A 68 -5.23 -12.63 -2.27
N LEU A 69 -5.02 -13.56 -3.20
CA LEU A 69 -5.77 -14.81 -3.36
C LEU A 69 -4.96 -15.97 -2.79
N ALA A 70 -5.56 -16.77 -1.91
CA ALA A 70 -4.93 -17.92 -1.29
C ALA A 70 -5.82 -19.17 -1.42
N ARG A 71 -5.19 -20.34 -1.57
CA ARG A 71 -5.81 -21.67 -1.48
C ARG A 71 -4.91 -22.61 -0.68
N ALA A 72 -5.45 -23.70 -0.15
CA ALA A 72 -4.64 -24.72 0.52
C ALA A 72 -3.56 -25.27 -0.42
N ALA A 73 -2.34 -25.44 0.10
CA ALA A 73 -1.27 -26.10 -0.62
C ALA A 73 -1.67 -27.55 -0.87
N GLY A 74 -1.84 -27.91 -2.14
CA GLY A 74 -2.38 -29.21 -2.54
C GLY A 74 -2.76 -29.23 -4.03
N PRO A 75 -3.08 -30.41 -4.59
CA PRO A 75 -3.49 -30.53 -5.98
C PRO A 75 -4.69 -29.62 -6.28
N PHE A 76 -4.77 -29.10 -7.51
CA PHE A 76 -5.92 -28.30 -7.92
C PHE A 76 -7.21 -29.11 -7.73
N PRO A 77 -8.29 -28.52 -7.18
CA PRO A 77 -9.58 -29.18 -7.21
C PRO A 77 -9.92 -29.48 -8.67
N ALA A 78 -10.26 -30.75 -8.96
CA ALA A 78 -10.72 -31.14 -10.28
C ALA A 78 -11.88 -30.22 -10.68
N LYS A 79 -11.90 -29.76 -11.94
CA LYS A 79 -12.99 -28.93 -12.48
C LYS A 79 -14.32 -29.60 -12.11
N SER A 80 -15.19 -28.92 -11.38
CA SER A 80 -16.56 -29.39 -11.24
C SER A 80 -17.25 -29.20 -12.59
N GLU A 81 -17.68 -30.29 -13.21
CA GLU A 81 -18.67 -30.25 -14.30
C GLU A 81 -20.00 -29.77 -13.72
N ARG A 82 -20.20 -28.45 -13.65
CA ARG A 82 -21.54 -27.87 -13.52
C ARG A 82 -21.67 -26.70 -14.48
N ASN A 83 -22.68 -26.84 -15.34
CA ASN A 83 -23.16 -25.95 -16.40
C ASN A 83 -23.19 -24.46 -16.02
#